data_AF-A0A6L9Y3M1-F1
#
_entry.id   AF-A0A6L9Y3M1-F1
#
_cell.length_a   1.000
_cell.length_b   1.000
_cell.length_c   1.000
_cell.angle_alpha   90.00
_cell.angle_beta   90.00
_cell.angle_gamma   90.00
#
_symmetry.space_group_name_H-M   'P 1'
#
loop_
_entity.id
_entity.type
_entity.pdbx_description
1 polymer ?
#
loop_
_entity_poly.entity_id
_entity_poly.type
_entity_poly.pdbx_seq_one_letter_code
_entity_poly.pdbx_strand_id
1 'polypeptide(L)'
;MVKKVLLLLSLFLVACQATSSTKGENLIIFFDKNQTTTQQLLEKGKPWQLQLVYDYQTLHGMAVYVPNAEDIAQVKDFYHQQPEVFSVNEDQKMELH
;
A
#
# COMPACT_ATOMS: atom_id res chain seq x y z
N MET A 1 -24.19 31.39 -51.07
CA MET A 1 -23.18 30.33 -51.27
C MET A 1 -22.00 30.61 -50.36
N VAL A 2 -21.49 29.57 -49.68
CA VAL A 2 -20.24 29.47 -48.88
C VAL A 2 -20.09 30.52 -47.76
N LYS A 3 -20.54 30.34 -46.52
CA LYS A 3 -20.43 29.24 -45.52
C LYS A 3 -18.97 28.84 -45.20
N LYS A 4 -18.58 29.24 -43.98
CA LYS A 4 -17.64 28.61 -43.04
C LYS A 4 -16.19 29.10 -43.05
N VAL A 5 -15.99 30.14 -42.23
CA VAL A 5 -14.78 30.37 -41.45
C VAL A 5 -14.44 29.06 -40.72
N LEU A 6 -13.37 28.39 -41.13
CA LEU A 6 -12.87 27.20 -40.45
C LEU A 6 -11.87 27.65 -39.39
N LEU A 7 -12.38 27.70 -38.16
CA LEU A 7 -11.71 28.14 -36.95
C LEU A 7 -10.59 27.15 -36.58
N LEU A 8 -9.37 27.68 -36.41
CA LEU A 8 -8.27 27.03 -35.69
C LEU A 8 -8.72 26.76 -34.25
N LEU A 9 -8.86 25.49 -33.87
CA LEU A 9 -9.15 25.10 -32.49
C LEU A 9 -8.30 23.89 -32.08
N SER A 10 -6.97 24.03 -32.14
CA SER A 10 -6.04 23.16 -31.42
C SER A 10 -5.86 23.71 -30.00
N LEU A 11 -6.89 23.60 -29.17
CA LEU A 11 -6.81 23.93 -27.75
C LEU A 11 -6.43 22.67 -26.99
N PHE A 12 -5.22 22.69 -26.45
CA PHE A 12 -4.59 21.66 -25.63
C PHE A 12 -5.57 21.05 -24.62
N LEU A 13 -5.91 19.78 -24.82
CA LEU A 13 -6.45 18.92 -23.78
C LEU A 13 -5.34 18.68 -22.75
N VAL A 14 -5.08 19.66 -21.89
CA VAL A 14 -4.36 19.42 -20.64
C VAL A 14 -5.31 18.62 -19.76
N ALA A 15 -5.25 17.30 -19.91
CA ALA A 15 -5.82 16.38 -18.96
C ALA A 15 -5.10 16.62 -17.63
N CYS A 16 -5.77 17.34 -16.72
CA CYS A 16 -5.41 17.36 -15.32
C CYS A 16 -5.66 15.94 -14.80
N GLN A 17 -4.70 15.04 -14.97
CA GLN A 17 -4.72 13.77 -14.28
C GLN A 17 -4.59 14.13 -12.80
N ALA A 18 -5.69 13.96 -12.06
CA ALA A 18 -5.67 14.02 -10.61
C ALA A 18 -4.59 13.03 -10.17
N THR A 19 -3.43 13.56 -9.81
CA THR A 19 -2.34 12.77 -9.27
C THR A 19 -2.86 12.36 -7.91
N SER A 20 -3.40 11.14 -7.80
CA SER A 20 -3.61 10.54 -6.49
C SER A 20 -2.22 10.56 -5.87
N SER A 21 -2.01 11.46 -4.91
CA SER A 21 -0.83 11.44 -4.05
C SER A 21 -0.75 10.01 -3.55
N THR A 22 0.17 9.23 -4.11
CA THR A 22 0.42 7.83 -3.77
C THR A 22 1.05 7.82 -2.39
N LYS A 23 0.20 8.07 -1.39
CA LYS A 23 0.56 8.10 0.01
C LYS A 23 0.84 6.66 0.41
N GLY A 24 1.89 6.45 1.20
CA GLY A 24 2.13 5.16 1.82
C GLY A 24 0.90 4.64 2.57
N GLU A 25 0.84 3.33 2.76
CA GLU A 25 -0.30 2.64 3.36
C GLU A 25 0.13 1.77 4.54
N ASN A 26 -0.82 1.48 5.41
CA ASN A 26 -0.64 0.54 6.50
C ASN A 26 -1.00 -0.88 6.03
N LEU A 27 -0.17 -1.85 6.40
CA LEU A 27 -0.44 -3.27 6.25
C LEU A 27 -0.58 -3.92 7.62
N ILE A 28 -1.51 -4.85 7.75
CA ILE A 28 -1.68 -5.72 8.91
C ILE A 28 -1.23 -7.12 8.52
N ILE A 29 -0.22 -7.63 9.23
CA ILE A 29 0.41 -8.93 8.98
C ILE A 29 0.14 -9.84 10.17
N PHE A 30 -0.55 -10.95 9.97
CA PHE A 30 -0.77 -11.98 11.00
C PHE A 30 0.18 -13.15 10.79
N PHE A 31 0.74 -13.71 11.87
CA PHE A 31 1.81 -14.70 11.80
C PHE A 31 1.76 -15.73 12.95
N ASP A 32 2.48 -16.84 12.77
CA ASP A 32 2.67 -17.85 13.81
C ASP A 32 3.73 -17.40 14.83
N LYS A 33 3.27 -17.04 16.03
CA LYS A 33 4.15 -16.65 17.13
C LYS A 33 5.11 -17.74 17.62
N ASN A 34 4.88 -19.01 17.26
CA ASN A 34 5.78 -20.09 17.62
C ASN A 34 6.94 -20.23 16.63
N GLN A 35 6.87 -19.55 15.48
CA GLN A 35 7.89 -19.61 14.42
C GLN A 35 8.63 -18.28 14.25
N THR A 36 8.00 -17.15 14.57
CA THR A 36 8.60 -15.82 14.42
C THR A 36 8.15 -14.82 15.48
N THR A 37 8.72 -13.63 15.42
CA THR A 37 8.37 -12.47 16.24
C THR A 37 8.22 -11.23 15.37
N THR A 38 7.52 -10.21 15.87
CA THR A 38 7.40 -8.90 15.22
C THR A 38 8.77 -8.34 14.83
N GLN A 39 9.77 -8.42 15.71
CA GLN A 39 11.12 -7.93 15.40
C GLN A 39 11.77 -8.71 14.26
N GLN A 40 11.67 -10.04 14.25
CA GLN A 40 12.24 -10.85 13.17
C GLN A 40 11.59 -10.56 11.82
N LEU A 41 10.27 -10.35 11.80
CA LEU A 41 9.57 -9.93 10.57
C LEU A 41 9.96 -8.52 10.14
N LEU A 42 10.09 -7.56 11.07
CA LEU A 42 10.55 -6.20 10.74
C LEU A 42 11.97 -6.19 10.14
N GLU A 43 12.89 -7.00 10.68
CA GLU A 43 14.24 -7.12 10.12
C GLU A 43 14.21 -7.68 8.69
N LYS A 44 13.33 -8.64 8.39
CA LYS A 44 13.11 -9.14 7.02
C LYS A 44 12.61 -8.03 6.08
N GLY A 45 11.79 -7.12 6.58
CA GLY A 45 11.26 -5.96 5.84
C GLY A 45 12.15 -4.72 5.78
N LYS A 46 13.36 -4.76 6.35
CA LYS A 46 14.26 -3.60 6.47
C LYS A 46 14.55 -2.84 5.16
N PRO A 47 14.68 -3.48 3.98
CA PRO A 47 14.92 -2.76 2.72
C PRO A 47 13.86 -1.70 2.38
N TRP A 48 12.62 -1.90 2.82
CA TRP A 48 11.49 -0.99 2.56
C TRP A 48 11.28 0.06 3.65
N GLN A 49 12.17 0.12 4.66
CA GLN A 49 12.13 1.12 5.74
C GLN A 49 10.76 1.19 6.43
N LEU A 50 10.15 0.03 6.65
CA LEU A 50 8.84 -0.10 7.29
C LEU A 50 8.85 0.49 8.69
N GLN A 51 7.75 1.15 9.07
CA GLN A 51 7.58 1.66 10.43
C GLN A 51 6.56 0.81 11.16
N LEU A 52 6.90 0.28 12.34
CA LEU A 52 5.94 -0.41 13.17
C LEU A 52 4.90 0.59 13.70
N VAL A 53 3.64 0.37 13.35
CA VAL A 53 2.49 1.15 13.81
C VAL A 53 1.93 0.53 15.08
N TYR A 54 1.79 -0.81 15.10
CA TYR A 54 1.25 -1.52 16.25
C TYR A 54 1.69 -2.98 16.31
N ASP A 55 1.83 -3.53 17.52
CA ASP A 55 2.18 -4.93 17.76
C ASP A 55 1.04 -5.64 18.52
N TYR A 56 0.25 -6.45 17.83
CA TYR A 56 -0.92 -7.14 18.37
C TYR A 56 -0.52 -8.39 19.15
N GLN A 57 -0.34 -8.25 20.46
CA GLN A 57 0.06 -9.34 21.35
C GLN A 57 -0.89 -10.55 21.32
N THR A 58 -2.21 -10.31 21.32
CA THR A 58 -3.22 -11.37 21.40
C THR A 58 -3.50 -12.03 20.04
N LEU A 59 -3.53 -11.24 18.97
CA LEU A 59 -3.85 -11.73 17.63
C LEU A 59 -2.62 -12.25 16.88
N HIS A 60 -1.41 -12.07 17.46
CA HIS A 60 -0.14 -12.47 16.86
C HIS A 60 0.01 -11.84 15.46
N GLY A 61 -0.05 -10.52 15.44
CA GLY A 61 0.10 -9.75 14.21
C GLY A 61 0.80 -8.41 14.46
N MET A 62 1.22 -7.76 13.38
CA MET A 62 1.80 -6.43 13.40
C MET A 62 1.15 -5.54 12.35
N ALA A 63 0.92 -4.29 12.70
CA ALA A 63 0.61 -3.24 11.75
C ALA A 63 1.89 -2.48 11.40
N VAL A 64 2.18 -2.34 10.11
CA VAL A 64 3.35 -1.62 9.61
C VAL A 64 2.93 -0.58 8.58
N TYR A 65 3.57 0.58 8.59
CA TYR A 65 3.44 1.59 7.56
C TYR A 65 4.50 1.36 6.48
N VAL A 66 4.06 1.28 5.23
CA VAL A 66 4.91 1.24 4.03
C VAL A 66 5.02 2.68 3.49
N PRO A 67 6.18 3.35 3.62
CA PRO A 67 6.27 4.77 3.29
C PRO A 67 6.11 5.10 1.81
N ASN A 68 6.63 4.22 0.95
CA ASN A 68 6.58 4.37 -0.49
C ASN A 68 5.47 3.49 -1.07
N ALA A 69 4.49 4.13 -1.71
CA ALA A 69 3.35 3.44 -2.29
C ALA A 69 3.74 2.47 -3.43
N GLU A 70 4.83 2.75 -4.13
CA GLU A 70 5.33 1.86 -5.20
C GLU A 70 5.78 0.49 -4.66
N ASP A 71 6.14 0.44 -3.37
CA ASP A 71 6.64 -0.77 -2.72
C ASP A 71 5.52 -1.63 -2.13
N ILE A 72 4.29 -1.12 -1.98
CA ILE A 72 3.20 -1.82 -1.27
C ILE A 72 2.95 -3.22 -1.84
N ALA A 73 2.85 -3.35 -3.16
CA ALA A 73 2.62 -4.63 -3.81
C ALA A 73 3.77 -5.62 -3.53
N GLN A 74 5.02 -5.15 -3.66
CA GLN A 74 6.20 -5.98 -3.40
C GLN A 74 6.29 -6.42 -1.94
N VAL A 75 5.97 -5.52 -1.00
CA VAL A 75 5.96 -5.82 0.43
C VAL A 75 4.90 -6.87 0.76
N LYS A 76 3.68 -6.72 0.19
CA LYS A 76 2.59 -7.69 0.37
C LYS A 76 3.00 -9.08 -0.11
N ASP A 77 3.55 -9.17 -1.32
CA ASP A 77 4.00 -10.43 -1.92
C ASP A 77 5.14 -11.06 -1.12
N PHE A 78 6.11 -10.26 -0.69
CA PHE A 78 7.23 -10.72 0.12
C PHE A 78 6.77 -11.38 1.42
N TYR A 79 5.87 -10.74 2.17
CA TYR A 79 5.37 -11.29 3.42
C TYR A 79 4.42 -12.48 3.19
N HIS A 80 3.61 -12.48 2.12
CA HIS A 80 2.77 -13.63 1.76
C HIS A 80 3.59 -14.91 1.51
N GLN A 81 4.82 -14.77 1.03
CA GLN A 81 5.71 -15.90 0.75
C GLN A 81 6.44 -16.42 1.99
N GLN A 82 6.37 -15.73 3.13
CA GLN A 82 7.00 -16.20 4.37
C GLN A 82 6.18 -17.35 4.97
N PRO A 83 6.77 -18.52 5.22
CA PRO A 83 6.03 -19.69 5.70
C PRO A 83 5.36 -19.48 7.06
N GLU A 84 5.88 -18.57 7.88
CA GLU A 84 5.31 -18.22 9.18
C GLU A 84 4.16 -17.19 9.12
N VAL A 85 3.90 -16.57 7.97
CA VAL A 85 2.88 -15.53 7.80
C VAL A 85 1.56 -16.17 7.36
N PHE A 86 0.48 -15.85 8.06
CA PHE A 86 -0.87 -16.33 7.75
C PHE A 86 -1.60 -15.43 6.76
N SER A 87 -1.43 -14.11 6.87
CA SER A 87 -2.03 -13.16 5.93
C SER A 87 -1.39 -11.78 6.00
N VAL A 88 -1.53 -11.02 4.91
CA VAL A 88 -1.11 -9.62 4.79
C VAL A 88 -2.26 -8.83 4.16
N ASN A 89 -2.81 -7.87 4.90
CA ASN A 89 -3.98 -7.11 4.48
C ASN A 89 -3.69 -5.62 4.55
N GLU A 90 -4.32 -4.83 3.70
CA GLU A 90 -4.35 -3.37 3.86
C GLU A 90 -5.21 -3.00 5.08
N ASP A 91 -4.79 -1.99 5.82
CA ASP A 91 -5.57 -1.40 6.91
C ASP A 91 -6.71 -0.55 6.33
N GLN A 92 -7.86 -1.18 6.12
CA GLN A 92 -9.02 -0.55 5.52
C GLN A 92 -9.96 0.00 6.59
N LYS A 93 -10.44 1.23 6.36
CA LYS A 93 -11.54 1.78 7.16
C LYS A 93 -12.81 1.01 6.87
N MET A 94 -13.44 0.47 7.90
CA MET A 94 -14.80 -0.05 7.79
C MET A 94 -15.80 1.08 8.00
N GLU A 95 -16.68 1.29 7.03
CA GLU A 95 -17.88 2.11 7.21
C GLU A 95 -18.95 1.26 7.89
N LEU A 96 -19.49 1.74 9.00
CA LEU A 96 -20.64 1.11 9.65
C LEU A 96 -21.91 1.66 8.99
N HIS A 97 -22.70 0.77 8.40
CA HIS A 97 -24.03 1.07 7.87
C HIS A 97 -25.11 0.77 8.90
#